data_AF-A9WTE6-F1
#
_entry.id   AF-A9WTE6-F1
#
_cell.length_a   1.000
_cell.length_b   1.000
_cell.length_c   1.000
_cell.angle_alpha   90.00
_cell.angle_beta   90.00
_cell.angle_gamma   90.00
#
_symmetry.space_group_name_H-M   'P 1'
#
loop_
_entity.id
_entity.type
_entity.pdbx_description
1 polymer ?
#
loop_
_entity_poly.entity_id
_entity_poly.type
_entity_poly.pdbx_seq_one_letter_code
_entity_poly.pdbx_strand_id
1 'polypeptide(L)'
;MAECGLIASDILRGAGLDPRRWCGLAMGMGLDHALMLRKAIPDIRLLRSEDPRVAAQMLDLSPWRPVSMMPPMRRDLSLVCSADVDRETLGDAARMALGQAAEVLESLEVLAVSPLAELPAEVVTRLGLRSGQANFLVRLNLQALDRTLTITEANVLRDQVYLALHEGPYTELISG
;
A
#
# COMPACT_ATOMS: atom_id res chain seq x y z
N MET A 1 -5.29 -18.84 -0.92
CA MET A 1 -6.33 -18.46 -1.91
C MET A 1 -7.71 -18.48 -1.29
N ALA A 2 -8.04 -19.51 -0.50
CA ALA A 2 -9.21 -19.50 0.35
C ALA A 2 -8.80 -19.87 1.78
N GLU A 3 -9.53 -19.34 2.75
CA GLU A 3 -9.48 -19.76 4.15
C GLU A 3 -10.74 -20.56 4.43
N CYS A 4 -10.60 -21.67 5.15
CA CYS A 4 -11.74 -22.46 5.57
C CYS A 4 -11.50 -23.08 6.94
N GLY A 5 -12.58 -23.29 7.68
CA GLY A 5 -12.51 -23.86 9.01
C GLY A 5 -13.89 -24.13 9.58
N LEU A 6 -13.92 -24.91 10.66
CA LEU A 6 -15.15 -25.10 11.42
C LEU A 6 -15.54 -23.78 12.08
N ILE A 7 -16.83 -23.47 12.04
CA ILE A 7 -17.38 -22.30 12.72
C ILE A 7 -17.20 -22.50 14.24
N ALA A 8 -16.61 -21.52 14.90
CA ALA A 8 -16.44 -21.51 16.35
C ALA A 8 -17.81 -21.58 17.06
N SER A 9 -17.89 -22.36 18.14
CA SER A 9 -19.14 -22.58 18.88
C SER A 9 -19.78 -21.29 19.39
N ASP A 10 -18.99 -20.28 19.75
CA ASP A 10 -19.49 -18.99 20.23
C ASP A 10 -20.19 -18.19 19.12
N ILE A 11 -19.74 -18.32 17.87
CA ILE A 11 -20.42 -17.73 16.71
C ILE A 11 -21.77 -18.41 16.47
N LEU A 12 -21.83 -19.74 16.57
CA LEU A 12 -23.09 -20.49 16.45
C LEU A 12 -24.07 -20.10 17.56
N ARG A 13 -23.60 -19.98 18.82
CA ARG A 13 -24.42 -19.50 19.94
C ARG A 13 -24.92 -18.07 19.71
N GLY A 14 -24.06 -17.18 19.20
CA GLY A 14 -24.43 -15.81 18.84
C GLY A 14 -25.54 -15.74 17.78
N ALA A 15 -25.59 -16.74 16.89
CA ALA A 15 -26.66 -16.91 15.90
C ALA A 15 -27.90 -17.68 16.42
N GLY A 16 -27.93 -18.03 17.71
CA GLY A 16 -29.04 -18.80 18.33
C GLY A 16 -29.03 -20.29 18.04
N LEU A 17 -27.93 -20.84 17.53
CA LEU A 17 -27.77 -22.27 17.21
C LEU A 17 -27.05 -23.02 18.34
N ASP A 18 -27.57 -24.17 18.76
CA ASP A 18 -26.92 -25.05 19.75
C ASP A 18 -25.72 -25.79 19.10
N PRO A 19 -24.47 -25.53 19.53
CA PRO A 19 -23.28 -26.16 18.95
C PRO A 19 -23.21 -27.69 19.15
N ARG A 20 -24.04 -28.24 20.06
CA ARG A 20 -24.16 -29.70 20.24
C ARG A 20 -25.04 -30.36 19.19
N ARG A 21 -25.87 -29.58 18.50
CA ARG A 21 -26.81 -30.04 17.47
C ARG A 21 -26.40 -29.59 16.07
N TRP A 22 -25.68 -28.48 15.97
CA TRP A 22 -25.29 -27.85 14.72
C TRP A 22 -23.78 -27.62 14.67
N CYS A 23 -23.17 -27.97 13.54
CA CYS A 23 -21.82 -27.57 13.17
C CYS A 23 -21.88 -26.93 11.78
N GLY A 24 -20.92 -26.06 11.47
CA GLY A 24 -20.85 -25.42 10.16
C GLY A 24 -19.42 -25.25 9.69
N LEU A 25 -19.27 -25.12 8.38
CA LEU A 25 -18.02 -24.76 7.71
C LEU A 25 -18.11 -23.29 7.31
N ALA A 26 -17.12 -22.50 7.68
CA ALA A 26 -16.89 -21.18 7.09
C ALA A 26 -15.83 -21.31 6.01
N MET A 27 -16.03 -20.63 4.88
CA MET A 27 -15.05 -20.49 3.82
C MET A 27 -15.10 -19.07 3.25
N GLY A 28 -13.93 -18.48 3.01
CA GLY A 28 -13.77 -17.20 2.31
C GLY A 28 -12.74 -17.33 1.21
N MET A 29 -12.99 -16.74 0.04
CA MET A 29 -12.04 -16.66 -1.07
C MET A 29 -11.87 -15.22 -1.51
N GLY A 30 -10.61 -14.79 -1.67
CA GLY A 30 -10.29 -13.48 -2.25
C GLY A 30 -10.45 -13.52 -3.77
N LEU A 31 -11.55 -12.97 -4.29
CA LEU A 31 -11.86 -12.99 -5.71
C LEU A 31 -10.83 -12.22 -6.56
N ASP A 32 -10.36 -11.07 -6.08
CA ASP A 32 -9.30 -10.29 -6.74
C ASP A 32 -8.04 -11.15 -6.94
N HIS A 33 -7.58 -11.81 -5.87
CA HIS A 33 -6.40 -12.67 -5.93
C HIS A 33 -6.63 -13.89 -6.84
N ALA A 34 -7.81 -14.51 -6.78
CA ALA A 34 -8.14 -15.63 -7.66
C ALA A 34 -8.13 -15.23 -9.14
N LEU A 35 -8.70 -14.07 -9.47
CA LEU A 35 -8.71 -13.54 -10.83
C LEU A 35 -7.29 -13.17 -11.30
N MET A 36 -6.52 -12.48 -10.45
CA MET A 36 -5.14 -12.10 -10.75
C MET A 36 -4.27 -13.32 -11.04
N LEU A 37 -4.36 -14.39 -10.24
CA LEU A 37 -3.65 -15.63 -10.49
C LEU A 37 -4.14 -16.33 -11.77
N ARG A 38 -5.46 -16.40 -11.98
CA ARG A 38 -6.06 -17.08 -13.14
C ARG A 38 -5.69 -16.42 -14.47
N LYS A 39 -5.58 -15.10 -14.49
CA LYS A 39 -5.25 -14.32 -15.70
C LYS A 39 -3.79 -13.86 -15.74
N ALA A 40 -2.99 -14.10 -14.70
CA ALA A 40 -1.64 -13.54 -14.53
C ALA A 40 -1.62 -12.00 -14.61
N ILE A 41 -2.58 -11.34 -13.98
CA ILE A 41 -2.63 -9.87 -13.90
C ILE A 41 -1.56 -9.43 -12.89
N PRO A 42 -0.62 -8.54 -13.29
CA PRO A 42 0.53 -8.20 -12.47
C PRO A 42 0.21 -7.22 -11.35
N ASP A 43 -0.90 -6.48 -11.46
CA ASP A 43 -1.24 -5.38 -10.57
C ASP A 43 -2.75 -5.36 -10.30
N ILE A 44 -3.13 -5.32 -9.01
CA ILE A 44 -4.52 -5.29 -8.57
C ILE A 44 -5.26 -4.01 -9.00
N ARG A 45 -4.54 -2.90 -9.21
CA ARG A 45 -5.10 -1.63 -9.69
C ARG A 45 -5.75 -1.77 -11.06
N LEU A 46 -5.26 -2.71 -11.90
CA LEU A 46 -5.87 -3.01 -13.21
C LEU A 46 -7.31 -3.53 -13.08
N LEU A 47 -7.69 -4.15 -11.95
CA LEU A 47 -9.06 -4.60 -11.72
C LEU A 47 -10.05 -3.44 -11.54
N ARG A 48 -9.55 -2.25 -11.22
CA ARG A 48 -10.32 -1.02 -10.99
C ARG A 48 -10.09 0.04 -12.07
N SER A 49 -9.30 -0.28 -13.10
CA SER A 49 -8.96 0.66 -14.16
C SER A 49 -10.17 0.96 -15.06
N GLU A 50 -10.38 2.24 -15.35
CA GLU A 50 -11.41 2.71 -16.29
C GLU A 50 -10.97 2.65 -17.76
N ASP A 51 -9.73 2.23 -18.05
CA ASP A 51 -9.23 2.12 -19.43
C ASP A 51 -10.05 1.07 -20.21
N PRO A 52 -10.69 1.45 -21.33
CA PRO A 52 -11.51 0.52 -22.12
C PRO A 52 -10.76 -0.73 -22.59
N ARG A 53 -9.44 -0.64 -22.80
CA ARG A 53 -8.58 -1.76 -23.21
C ARG A 53 -8.36 -2.77 -22.08
N VAL A 54 -8.38 -2.30 -20.83
CA VAL A 54 -8.33 -3.15 -19.63
C VAL A 54 -9.71 -3.78 -19.40
N ALA A 55 -10.76 -2.95 -19.41
CA ALA A 55 -12.14 -3.38 -19.18
C ALA A 55 -12.60 -4.47 -20.15
N ALA A 56 -12.25 -4.35 -21.44
CA ALA A 56 -12.56 -5.36 -22.46
C ALA A 56 -11.98 -6.75 -22.14
N GLN A 57 -10.85 -6.83 -21.43
CA GLN A 57 -10.23 -8.09 -21.04
C GLN A 57 -10.85 -8.72 -19.79
N MET A 58 -11.73 -8.02 -19.08
CA MET A 58 -12.40 -8.53 -17.87
C MET A 58 -13.69 -9.29 -18.16
N LEU A 59 -14.09 -9.38 -19.44
CA LEU A 59 -15.30 -10.07 -19.88
C LEU A 59 -15.14 -11.60 -19.98
N ASP A 60 -13.91 -12.11 -19.86
CA ASP A 60 -13.61 -13.53 -19.89
C ASP A 60 -12.42 -13.92 -18.98
N LEU A 61 -12.05 -15.20 -18.98
CA LEU A 61 -10.92 -15.73 -18.20
C LEU A 61 -9.67 -15.99 -19.06
N SER A 62 -9.57 -15.40 -20.26
CA SER A 62 -8.35 -15.50 -21.07
C SER A 62 -7.16 -14.85 -20.33
N PRO A 63 -5.91 -15.32 -20.54
CA PRO A 63 -4.74 -14.71 -19.94
C PRO A 63 -4.61 -13.21 -20.28
N TRP A 64 -4.12 -12.43 -19.32
CA TRP A 64 -3.92 -11.00 -19.43
C TRP A 64 -2.96 -10.65 -20.58
N ARG A 65 -3.32 -9.64 -21.37
CA ARG A 65 -2.49 -9.04 -22.41
C ARG A 65 -2.13 -7.61 -22.00
N PRO A 66 -0.84 -7.27 -21.87
CA PRO A 66 -0.42 -5.92 -21.51
C PRO A 66 -0.93 -4.87 -22.51
N VAL A 67 -1.55 -3.80 -22.01
CA VAL A 67 -2.09 -2.69 -22.85
C VAL A 67 -1.15 -1.48 -22.93
N SER A 68 -0.28 -1.31 -21.92
CA SER A 68 0.94 -0.49 -21.85
C SER A 68 1.29 -0.38 -20.36
N MET A 69 2.56 -0.51 -19.96
CA MET A 69 3.00 -0.25 -18.59
C MET A 69 4.03 0.87 -18.65
N MET A 70 3.56 2.12 -18.54
CA MET A 70 4.43 3.29 -18.50
C MET A 70 5.52 3.10 -17.44
N PRO A 71 6.77 3.54 -17.66
CA PRO A 71 7.85 3.21 -16.74
C PRO A 71 7.56 3.76 -15.33
N PRO A 72 7.73 2.94 -14.27
CA PRO A 72 7.54 3.40 -12.90
C PRO A 72 8.64 4.39 -12.51
N MET A 73 8.27 5.36 -11.69
CA MET A 73 9.16 6.38 -11.13
C MET A 73 9.37 6.15 -9.64
N ARG A 74 10.62 5.97 -9.24
CA ARG A 74 11.00 5.66 -7.85
C ARG A 74 11.39 6.92 -7.08
N ARG A 75 10.92 7.03 -5.83
CA ARG A 75 11.29 8.11 -4.90
C ARG A 75 11.55 7.54 -3.52
N ASP A 76 12.74 7.80 -3.00
CA ASP A 76 13.11 7.39 -1.65
C ASP A 76 12.94 8.57 -0.69
N LEU A 77 12.38 8.29 0.49
CA LEU A 77 12.04 9.23 1.54
C LEU A 77 12.71 8.79 2.84
N SER A 78 13.35 9.73 3.54
CA SER A 78 13.73 9.56 4.93
C SER A 78 12.66 10.20 5.81
N LEU A 79 11.88 9.40 6.52
CA LEU A 79 10.77 9.85 7.34
C LEU A 79 11.10 9.68 8.82
N VAL A 80 10.81 10.70 9.62
CA VAL A 80 10.76 10.56 11.07
C VAL A 80 9.33 10.19 11.40
N CYS A 81 9.11 9.03 11.99
CA CYS A 81 7.79 8.56 12.40
C CYS A 81 7.86 7.96 13.81
N SER A 82 6.71 7.75 14.44
CA SER A 82 6.62 6.92 15.64
C SER A 82 7.24 5.53 15.42
N ALA A 83 8.01 5.03 16.39
CA ALA A 83 8.74 3.77 16.25
C ALA A 83 7.83 2.52 16.22
N ASP A 84 6.57 2.66 16.63
CA ASP A 84 5.55 1.60 16.66
C ASP A 84 4.63 1.60 15.42
N VAL A 85 4.77 2.58 14.51
CA VAL A 85 3.95 2.63 13.30
C VAL A 85 4.24 1.41 12.41
N ASP A 86 3.18 0.73 11.98
CA ASP A 86 3.31 -0.38 11.05
C ASP A 86 3.23 0.08 9.58
N ARG A 87 3.55 -0.86 8.69
CA ARG A 87 3.60 -0.61 7.25
C ARG A 87 2.23 -0.34 6.64
N GLU A 88 1.18 -0.95 7.19
CA GLU A 88 -0.19 -0.80 6.70
C GLU A 88 -0.69 0.62 6.98
N THR A 89 -0.48 1.09 8.20
CA THR A 89 -0.79 2.45 8.64
C THR A 89 -0.08 3.50 7.79
N LEU A 90 1.22 3.33 7.50
CA LEU A 90 1.96 4.23 6.61
C LEU A 90 1.39 4.24 5.19
N GLY A 91 1.05 3.06 4.66
CA GLY A 91 0.45 2.90 3.34
C GLY A 91 -0.90 3.61 3.23
N ASP A 92 -1.77 3.40 4.22
CA ASP A 92 -3.09 4.03 4.28
C ASP A 92 -3.00 5.54 4.43
N ALA A 93 -2.12 6.03 5.29
CA ALA A 93 -1.87 7.45 5.45
C ALA A 93 -1.35 8.09 4.15
N ALA A 94 -0.46 7.42 3.41
CA ALA A 94 0.00 7.89 2.11
C ALA A 94 -1.15 7.94 1.08
N ARG A 95 -1.99 6.91 1.02
CA ARG A 95 -3.16 6.87 0.11
C ARG A 95 -4.17 7.96 0.46
N MET A 96 -4.48 8.14 1.74
CA MET A 96 -5.36 9.22 2.20
C MET A 96 -4.82 10.59 1.82
N ALA A 97 -3.51 10.81 2.01
CA ALA A 97 -2.85 12.05 1.66
C ALA A 97 -2.97 12.35 0.16
N LEU A 98 -2.75 11.35 -0.70
CA LEU A 98 -2.80 11.49 -2.16
C LEU A 98 -4.23 11.63 -2.72
N GLY A 99 -5.25 11.14 -2.00
CA GLY A 99 -6.64 11.19 -2.46
C GLY A 99 -6.80 10.52 -3.82
N GLN A 100 -7.34 11.25 -4.81
CA GLN A 100 -7.53 10.75 -6.17
C GLN A 100 -6.21 10.37 -6.87
N ALA A 101 -5.08 10.97 -6.47
CA ALA A 101 -3.77 10.62 -7.03
C ALA A 101 -3.21 9.29 -6.47
N ALA A 102 -3.89 8.64 -5.51
CA ALA A 102 -3.46 7.37 -4.95
C ALA A 102 -3.43 6.23 -5.98
N GLU A 103 -4.17 6.35 -7.09
CA GLU A 103 -4.11 5.40 -8.22
C GLU A 103 -2.72 5.34 -8.87
N VAL A 104 -1.95 6.44 -8.78
CA VAL A 104 -0.57 6.50 -9.28
C VAL A 104 0.40 5.81 -8.32
N LEU A 105 0.07 5.65 -7.03
CA LEU A 105 0.91 4.96 -6.06
C LEU A 105 0.78 3.45 -6.24
N GLU A 106 1.75 2.87 -6.93
CA GLU A 106 1.87 1.41 -7.13
C GLU A 106 2.16 0.73 -5.80
N SER A 107 3.18 1.21 -5.10
CA SER A 107 3.56 0.67 -3.80
C SER A 107 4.33 1.68 -2.96
N LEU A 108 4.22 1.47 -1.65
CA LEU A 108 5.03 2.09 -0.62
C LEU A 108 5.75 0.95 0.10
N GLU A 109 7.07 0.97 0.07
CA GLU A 109 7.92 -0.05 0.68
C GLU A 109 8.78 0.56 1.77
N VAL A 110 8.71 0.02 2.99
CA VAL A 110 9.69 0.35 4.04
C VAL A 110 10.94 -0.48 3.78
N LEU A 111 12.02 0.17 3.36
CA LEU A 111 13.31 -0.46 3.06
C LEU A 111 14.13 -0.70 4.31
N ALA A 112 14.09 0.22 5.26
CA ALA A 112 14.80 0.13 6.53
C ALA A 112 14.11 0.97 7.60
N VAL A 113 14.27 0.54 8.85
CA VAL A 113 13.89 1.29 10.04
C VAL A 113 15.12 1.39 10.93
N SER A 114 15.50 2.61 11.29
CA SER A 114 16.66 2.90 12.14
C SER A 114 16.19 3.58 13.43
N PRO A 115 16.18 2.86 14.56
CA PRO A 115 15.86 3.43 15.87
C PRO A 115 16.83 4.56 16.24
N LEU A 116 16.38 5.49 17.09
CA LEU A 116 17.21 6.58 17.59
C LEU A 116 18.57 6.12 18.15
N ALA A 117 18.58 5.00 18.88
CA ALA A 117 19.79 4.45 19.51
C ALA A 117 20.84 3.92 18.52
N GLU A 118 20.43 3.59 17.29
CA GLU A 118 21.31 3.04 16.26
C GLU A 118 21.82 4.10 15.28
N LEU A 119 21.32 5.34 15.40
CA LEU A 119 21.69 6.44 14.52
C LEU A 119 22.89 7.23 15.06
N PRO A 120 23.82 7.64 14.18
CA PRO A 120 24.89 8.58 14.56
C PRO A 120 24.30 9.90 15.08
N ALA A 121 24.96 10.52 16.06
CA ALA A 121 24.48 11.75 16.71
C ALA A 121 24.24 12.92 15.71
N GLU A 122 25.05 13.01 14.66
CA GLU A 122 24.89 14.00 13.60
C GLU A 122 23.57 13.80 12.82
N VAL A 123 23.21 12.56 12.54
CA VAL A 123 21.95 12.21 11.85
C VAL A 123 20.75 12.49 12.75
N VAL A 124 20.83 12.13 14.04
CA VAL A 124 19.78 12.42 15.02
C VAL A 124 19.53 13.93 15.11
N THR A 125 20.60 14.73 15.15
CA THR A 125 20.51 16.19 15.22
C THR A 125 19.91 16.77 13.94
N ARG A 126 20.37 16.32 12.76
CA ARG A 126 19.88 16.77 11.46
C ARG A 126 18.41 16.45 11.23
N LEU A 127 17.97 15.25 11.63
CA LEU A 127 16.58 14.82 11.48
C LEU A 127 15.67 15.32 12.62
N GLY A 128 16.25 15.78 13.73
CA GLY A 128 15.51 16.20 14.91
C GLY A 128 14.75 15.06 15.61
N LEU A 129 15.28 13.83 15.55
CA LEU A 129 14.64 12.65 16.14
C LEU A 129 14.48 12.79 17.67
N ARG A 130 13.33 12.39 18.19
CA ARG A 130 13.02 12.37 19.63
C ARG A 130 12.85 10.94 20.15
N SER A 131 12.83 10.80 21.47
CA SER A 131 12.50 9.51 22.10
C SER A 131 11.12 9.02 21.64
N GLY A 132 11.00 7.74 21.32
CA GLY A 132 9.80 7.14 20.74
C GLY A 132 9.72 7.22 19.21
N GLN A 133 10.65 7.91 18.54
CA GLN A 133 10.69 7.99 17.08
C GLN A 133 11.83 7.16 16.47
N ALA A 134 11.65 6.80 15.20
CA ALA A 134 12.67 6.14 14.38
C ALA A 134 12.72 6.79 12.99
N ASN A 135 13.84 6.60 12.29
CA ASN A 135 13.96 6.98 10.89
C ASN A 135 13.52 5.81 10.00
N PHE A 136 12.51 6.03 9.18
CA PHE A 136 12.00 5.09 8.19
C PHE A 136 12.52 5.50 6.81
N LEU A 137 13.30 4.62 6.18
CA LEU A 137 13.62 4.75 4.77
C LEU A 137 12.51 4.09 3.95
N VAL A 138 11.75 4.91 3.23
CA VAL A 138 10.58 4.48 2.47
C VAL A 138 10.81 4.71 0.98
N ARG A 139 10.43 3.76 0.15
CA ARG A 139 10.39 3.90 -1.31
C ARG A 139 8.96 3.98 -1.79
N LEU A 140 8.68 5.02 -2.57
CA LEU A 140 7.46 5.14 -3.36
C LEU A 140 7.76 4.68 -4.78
N ASN A 141 6.96 3.75 -5.29
CA ASN A 141 6.88 3.43 -6.70
C ASN A 141 5.64 4.13 -7.28
N LEU A 142 5.85 5.08 -8.19
CA LEU A 142 4.80 5.89 -8.80
C LEU A 142 4.65 5.50 -10.27
N GLN A 143 3.47 5.04 -10.66
CA GLN A 143 3.15 4.61 -12.01
C GLN A 143 1.67 4.84 -12.30
N ALA A 144 1.39 5.70 -13.27
CA ALA A 144 0.06 5.83 -13.83
C ALA A 144 -0.18 4.72 -14.87
N LEU A 145 -1.39 4.15 -14.88
CA LEU A 145 -1.76 3.03 -15.75
C LEU A 145 -2.23 3.50 -17.15
N ASP A 146 -2.67 4.74 -17.26
CA ASP A 146 -3.35 5.30 -18.42
C ASP A 146 -2.54 6.39 -19.16
N ARG A 147 -1.56 7.01 -18.48
CA ARG A 147 -0.78 8.13 -19.00
C ARG A 147 0.68 8.11 -18.55
N THR A 148 1.52 8.89 -19.23
CA THR A 148 2.89 9.15 -18.78
C THR A 148 2.88 10.04 -17.54
N LEU A 149 3.63 9.66 -16.52
CA LEU A 149 3.89 10.47 -15.33
C LEU A 149 5.14 11.33 -15.56
N THR A 150 5.04 12.64 -15.32
CA THR A 150 6.18 13.55 -15.44
C THR A 150 7.01 13.58 -14.14
N ILE A 151 8.28 14.00 -14.26
CA ILE A 151 9.16 14.20 -13.10
C ILE A 151 8.58 15.21 -12.11
N THR A 152 8.04 16.32 -12.61
CA THR A 152 7.43 17.36 -11.77
C THR A 152 6.25 16.82 -10.98
N GLU A 153 5.33 16.11 -11.64
CA GLU A 153 4.19 15.47 -10.95
C GLU A 153 4.68 14.47 -9.90
N ALA A 154 5.63 13.59 -10.24
CA ALA A 154 6.17 12.62 -9.31
C ALA A 154 6.80 13.28 -8.06
N ASN A 155 7.46 14.43 -8.23
CA ASN A 155 8.04 15.18 -7.12
C ASN A 155 6.97 15.82 -6.24
N VAL A 156 5.90 16.36 -6.82
CA VAL A 156 4.75 16.89 -6.07
C VAL A 156 4.08 15.80 -5.24
N LEU A 157 3.83 14.63 -5.84
CA LEU A 157 3.23 13.49 -5.12
C LEU A 157 4.14 12.98 -3.99
N ARG A 158 5.46 12.93 -4.23
CA ARG A 158 6.47 12.60 -3.22
C ARG A 158 6.39 13.57 -2.05
N ASP A 159 6.34 14.87 -2.31
CA ASP A 159 6.34 15.92 -1.27
C ASP A 159 5.04 15.90 -0.46
N GLN A 160 3.90 15.61 -1.10
CA GLN A 160 2.63 15.42 -0.44
C GLN A 160 2.65 14.22 0.53
N VAL A 161 3.20 13.08 0.11
CA VAL A 161 3.37 11.92 1.01
C VAL A 161 4.35 12.24 2.13
N TYR A 162 5.47 12.91 1.82
CA TYR A 162 6.44 13.31 2.84
C TYR A 162 5.81 14.18 3.92
N LEU A 163 5.07 15.24 3.55
CA LEU A 163 4.41 16.13 4.49
C LEU A 163 3.35 15.44 5.34
N ALA A 164 2.68 14.42 4.80
CA ALA A 164 1.66 13.67 5.52
C ALA A 164 2.23 12.67 6.53
N LEU A 165 3.40 12.08 6.24
CA LEU A 165 3.98 11.01 7.05
C LEU A 165 5.12 11.45 7.96
N HIS A 166 5.81 12.55 7.64
CA HIS A 166 6.97 13.01 8.39
C HIS A 166 6.55 13.81 9.64
N GLU A 167 6.93 13.31 10.82
CA GLU A 167 6.67 13.92 12.13
C GLU A 167 7.88 14.71 12.67
N GLY A 168 8.97 14.76 11.93
CA GLY A 168 10.19 15.48 12.32
C GLY A 168 10.04 17.00 12.17
N PRO A 169 10.87 17.78 12.87
CA PRO A 169 10.77 19.24 12.90
C PRO A 169 11.32 19.93 11.64
N TYR A 170 12.01 19.22 10.75
CA TYR A 170 12.67 19.78 9.57
C TYR A 170 12.08 19.18 8.30
N THR A 171 11.77 20.03 7.32
CA THR A 171 11.18 19.59 6.05
C THR A 171 12.20 19.53 4.92
N GLU A 172 12.23 18.41 4.22
CA GLU A 172 13.04 18.21 3.00
C GLU A 172 12.10 18.12 1.79
N LEU A 173 11.74 19.26 1.19
CA LEU A 173 10.92 19.35 -0.02
C LEU A 173 11.79 19.47 -1.27
N ILE A 174 11.36 18.86 -2.37
CA ILE A 174 12.10 18.83 -3.65
C ILE A 174 11.31 19.42 -4.82
N SER A 175 10.02 19.70 -4.64
CA SER A 175 9.23 20.49 -5.60
C SER A 175 9.45 21.98 -5.31
N GLY A 176 10.42 22.58 -6.00
CA GLY A 176 10.76 24.01 -5.94
C GLY A 176 11.41 24.46 -7.24
#